data_AF-A0AAW5KIL6-F1
#
_entry.id   AF-A0AAW5KIL6-F1
#
_cell.length_a   1.000
_cell.length_b   1.000
_cell.length_c   1.000
_cell.angle_alpha   90.00
_cell.angle_beta   90.00
_cell.angle_gamma   90.00
#
_symmetry.space_group_name_H-M   'P 1'
#
loop_
_entity.id
_entity.type
_entity.pdbx_description
1 polymer ?
#
loop_
_entity_poly.entity_id
_entity_poly.type
_entity_poly.pdbx_seq_one_letter_code
_entity_poly.pdbx_strand_id
1 'polypeptide(L)'
;MDKKQRHATLILVGILTIACALLVLVRCDTGYKNDVKDGAFILTAKQVTDTFNAKAAGKFPNFKAAGDATYTGEEMTLAYTAEKEGGVVSAVSLTGKLDSEEHMKNFSGCAGILMVVMDNNLREEELNTLIEELAFAKVATGEEEIHTQYQHNQRVYRFDRTGDSAAFTVTAQK
;
A
#
# COMPACT_ATOMS: atom_id res chain seq x y z
N MET A 1 30.13 14.53 -3.75
CA MET A 1 29.22 13.46 -3.29
C MET A 1 28.67 12.76 -4.52
N ASP A 2 28.94 11.46 -4.64
CA ASP A 2 28.61 10.66 -5.82
C ASP A 2 27.08 10.46 -5.93
N LYS A 3 26.52 10.42 -7.15
CA LYS A 3 25.06 10.32 -7.40
C LYS A 3 24.45 9.09 -6.70
N LYS A 4 25.20 7.99 -6.66
CA LYS A 4 24.82 6.74 -5.99
C LYS A 4 24.67 6.88 -4.47
N GLN A 5 25.52 7.68 -3.82
CA GLN A 5 25.43 7.89 -2.37
C GLN A 5 24.27 8.80 -1.98
N ARG A 6 23.89 9.78 -2.81
CA ARG A 6 22.69 10.59 -2.57
C ARG A 6 21.43 9.73 -2.64
N HIS A 7 21.31 8.85 -3.64
CA HIS A 7 20.16 7.96 -3.78
C HIS A 7 20.08 6.93 -2.63
N ALA A 8 21.18 6.29 -2.23
CA ALA A 8 21.17 5.35 -1.10
C ALA A 8 20.69 5.99 0.22
N THR A 9 21.12 7.23 0.52
CA THR A 9 20.66 7.97 1.71
C THR A 9 19.18 8.37 1.59
N LEU A 10 18.70 8.72 0.39
CA LEU A 10 17.30 9.05 0.13
C LEU A 10 16.36 7.83 0.24
N ILE A 11 16.85 6.65 -0.13
CA ILE A 11 16.15 5.36 -0.03
C ILE A 11 16.02 4.91 1.43
N LEU A 12 17.11 5.04 2.20
CA LEU A 12 17.10 4.74 3.63
C LEU A 12 16.12 5.67 4.37
N VAL A 13 16.06 6.95 4.00
CA VAL A 13 15.08 7.91 4.52
C VAL A 13 13.66 7.54 4.07
N GLY A 14 13.44 7.11 2.83
CA GLY A 14 12.13 6.65 2.35
C GLY A 14 11.59 5.45 3.16
N ILE A 15 12.39 4.39 3.32
CA ILE A 15 12.04 3.20 4.09
C ILE A 15 11.87 3.54 5.59
N LEU A 16 12.74 4.38 6.16
CA LEU A 16 12.63 4.79 7.56
C LEU A 16 11.41 5.70 7.79
N THR A 17 11.04 6.53 6.82
CA THR A 17 9.81 7.36 6.90
C THR A 17 8.57 6.50 6.75
N ILE A 18 8.59 5.47 5.91
CA ILE A 18 7.54 4.45 5.81
C ILE A 18 7.40 3.71 7.14
N ALA A 19 8.48 3.19 7.72
CA ALA A 19 8.47 2.52 9.02
C ALA A 19 7.95 3.43 10.15
N CYS A 20 8.45 4.66 10.27
CA CYS A 20 8.00 5.64 11.27
C CYS A 20 6.55 6.12 11.05
N ALA A 21 6.14 6.30 9.79
CA ALA A 21 4.76 6.64 9.46
C ALA A 21 3.82 5.48 9.80
N LEU A 22 4.23 4.24 9.55
CA LEU A 22 3.45 3.04 9.84
C LEU A 22 3.33 2.77 11.35
N LEU A 23 4.38 3.03 12.12
CA LEU A 23 4.40 2.95 13.60
C LEU A 23 3.29 3.79 14.27
N VAL A 24 3.01 4.98 13.74
CA VAL A 24 1.91 5.83 14.23
C VAL A 24 0.55 5.30 13.77
N LEU A 25 0.48 4.66 12.61
CA LEU A 25 -0.78 4.23 11.99
C LEU A 25 -1.32 2.91 12.52
N VAL A 26 -0.46 2.00 12.98
CA VAL A 26 -0.87 0.73 13.63
C VAL A 26 -1.64 1.00 14.93
N ARG A 27 -1.36 2.11 15.62
CA ARG A 27 -1.99 2.45 16.92
C ARG A 27 -3.31 3.21 16.84
N CYS A 28 -3.72 3.67 15.66
CA CYS A 28 -5.04 4.29 15.47
C CYS A 28 -6.09 3.20 15.23
N ASP A 29 -6.79 2.81 16.30
CA ASP A 29 -7.99 1.99 16.21
C ASP A 29 -9.08 2.75 15.44
N THR A 30 -9.59 2.11 14.40
CA THR A 30 -10.63 2.70 13.53
C THR A 30 -12.03 2.22 13.92
N GLY A 31 -12.14 1.34 14.91
CA GLY A 31 -13.41 0.77 15.38
C GLY A 31 -13.96 -0.36 14.52
N TYR A 32 -13.26 -0.75 13.45
CA TYR A 32 -13.64 -1.85 12.56
C TYR A 32 -12.68 -3.04 12.71
N LYS A 33 -13.23 -4.26 12.61
CA LYS A 33 -12.43 -5.48 12.51
C LYS A 33 -12.06 -5.71 11.05
N ASN A 34 -10.77 -5.90 10.79
CA ASN A 34 -10.26 -6.19 9.46
C ASN A 34 -9.91 -7.68 9.44
N ASP A 35 -10.88 -8.52 9.09
CA ASP A 35 -10.72 -9.97 8.96
C ASP A 35 -11.13 -10.43 7.56
N VAL A 36 -10.65 -11.61 7.15
CA VAL A 36 -11.11 -12.30 5.95
C VAL A 36 -12.06 -13.42 6.38
N LYS A 37 -13.21 -13.52 5.72
CA LYS A 37 -14.15 -14.62 5.89
C LYS A 37 -14.68 -15.04 4.53
N ASP A 38 -14.70 -16.35 4.29
CA ASP A 38 -15.24 -16.94 3.06
C ASP A 38 -14.60 -16.34 1.77
N GLY A 39 -13.31 -15.99 1.82
CA GLY A 39 -12.58 -15.40 0.70
C GLY A 39 -12.83 -13.90 0.47
N ALA A 40 -13.45 -13.20 1.42
CA ALA A 40 -13.72 -11.77 1.32
C ALA A 40 -13.37 -11.03 2.62
N PHE A 41 -12.82 -9.82 2.51
CA PHE A 41 -12.58 -8.90 3.63
C PHE A 41 -13.90 -8.39 4.18
N ILE A 42 -14.15 -8.51 5.48
CA ILE A 42 -15.42 -8.09 6.10
C ILE A 42 -15.72 -6.57 6.07
N LEU A 43 -14.87 -5.79 5.40
CA LEU A 43 -15.01 -4.35 5.17
C LEU A 43 -15.75 -4.06 3.86
N THR A 44 -16.57 -3.02 3.88
CA THR A 44 -17.14 -2.39 2.68
C THR A 44 -16.13 -1.46 2.01
N ALA A 45 -16.33 -1.15 0.73
CA ALA A 45 -15.50 -0.17 0.00
C ALA A 45 -15.42 1.20 0.69
N LYS A 46 -16.54 1.65 1.28
CA LYS A 46 -16.58 2.91 2.06
C LYS A 46 -15.66 2.84 3.28
N GLN A 47 -15.71 1.75 4.04
CA GLN A 47 -14.86 1.59 5.23
C GLN A 47 -13.38 1.55 4.86
N VAL A 48 -13.02 0.87 3.76
CA VAL A 48 -11.64 0.89 3.23
C VAL A 48 -11.22 2.32 2.90
N THR A 49 -12.05 3.06 2.18
CA THR A 49 -11.77 4.45 1.75
C THR A 49 -11.64 5.41 2.94
N ASP A 50 -12.59 5.36 3.88
CA ASP A 50 -12.59 6.22 5.07
C ASP A 50 -11.34 5.94 5.93
N THR A 51 -11.02 4.66 6.15
CA THR A 51 -9.86 4.24 6.95
C THR A 51 -8.56 4.65 6.28
N PHE A 52 -8.46 4.44 4.96
CA PHE A 52 -7.31 4.88 4.18
C PHE A 52 -7.12 6.39 4.30
N ASN A 53 -8.16 7.18 4.05
CA ASN A 53 -8.08 8.65 4.12
C ASN A 53 -7.78 9.16 5.52
N ALA A 54 -8.35 8.54 6.57
CA ALA A 54 -8.04 8.89 7.95
C ALA A 54 -6.57 8.65 8.29
N LYS A 55 -6.00 7.55 7.78
CA LYS A 55 -4.57 7.21 7.95
C LYS A 55 -3.65 8.03 7.03
N ALA A 56 -4.13 8.47 5.88
CA ALA A 56 -3.40 9.35 4.95
C ALA A 56 -3.44 10.82 5.35
N ALA A 57 -4.42 11.22 6.19
CA ALA A 57 -4.63 12.60 6.60
C ALA A 57 -3.34 13.24 7.15
N GLY A 58 -2.95 14.38 6.57
CA GLY A 58 -1.76 15.14 6.95
C GLY A 58 -0.43 14.61 6.39
N LYS A 59 -0.37 13.37 5.89
CA LYS A 59 0.84 12.81 5.25
C LYS A 59 0.83 12.96 3.74
N PHE A 60 -0.33 12.77 3.14
CA PHE A 60 -0.54 12.91 1.69
C PHE A 60 -1.68 13.91 1.45
N PRO A 61 -1.48 15.22 1.70
CA PRO A 61 -2.56 16.21 1.69
C PRO A 61 -3.26 16.34 0.32
N ASN A 62 -2.53 16.02 -0.76
CA ASN A 62 -3.01 16.06 -2.13
C ASN A 62 -3.65 14.74 -2.59
N PHE A 63 -3.54 13.66 -1.80
CA PHE A 63 -4.13 12.37 -2.11
C PHE A 63 -5.33 12.09 -1.20
N LYS A 64 -6.50 11.92 -1.80
CA LYS A 64 -7.71 11.44 -1.12
C LYS A 64 -8.36 10.36 -1.98
N ALA A 65 -8.53 9.18 -1.41
CA ALA A 65 -9.33 8.12 -2.02
C ALA A 65 -10.81 8.55 -2.03
N ALA A 66 -11.55 8.24 -3.09
CA ALA A 66 -12.97 8.58 -3.22
C ALA A 66 -13.78 7.40 -3.76
N GLY A 67 -14.84 7.02 -3.02
CA GLY A 67 -15.95 6.15 -3.43
C GLY A 67 -15.59 4.94 -4.30
N ASP A 68 -16.48 4.61 -5.27
CA ASP A 68 -16.43 3.79 -6.50
C ASP A 68 -15.06 3.51 -7.20
N ALA A 69 -13.97 4.10 -6.72
CA ALA A 69 -12.66 4.23 -7.36
C ALA A 69 -12.66 5.09 -8.64
N THR A 70 -12.37 6.38 -8.50
CA THR A 70 -11.45 7.12 -9.39
C THR A 70 -11.20 8.53 -8.85
N TYR A 71 -9.98 8.81 -8.40
CA TYR A 71 -9.43 10.16 -8.51
C TYR A 71 -8.23 10.07 -9.45
N THR A 72 -8.42 10.52 -10.68
CA THR A 72 -7.33 10.80 -11.62
C THR A 72 -6.75 12.18 -11.30
N GLY A 73 -6.04 12.27 -10.18
CA GLY A 73 -4.82 13.09 -10.17
C GLY A 73 -3.75 12.17 -10.73
N GLU A 74 -3.05 12.57 -11.78
CA GLU A 74 -2.28 11.76 -12.74
C GLU A 74 -1.23 10.75 -12.17
N GLU A 75 -1.13 10.59 -10.86
CA GLU A 75 -0.02 9.94 -10.15
C GLU A 75 -0.38 8.63 -9.44
N MET A 76 -1.59 8.47 -8.86
CA MET A 76 -1.97 7.24 -8.11
C MET A 76 -3.49 6.99 -8.09
N THR A 77 -3.91 5.72 -8.04
CA THR A 77 -5.31 5.28 -7.99
C THR A 77 -5.49 4.13 -7.03
N LEU A 78 -6.53 4.19 -6.18
CA LEU A 78 -6.96 3.10 -5.31
C LEU A 78 -8.24 2.48 -5.90
N ALA A 79 -8.21 1.19 -6.21
CA ALA A 79 -9.31 0.42 -6.77
C ALA A 79 -9.65 -0.79 -5.89
N TYR A 80 -10.87 -1.30 -6.00
CA TYR A 80 -11.30 -2.48 -5.25
C TYR A 80 -12.16 -3.38 -6.10
N THR A 81 -12.20 -4.65 -5.69
CA THR A 81 -13.11 -5.66 -6.20
C THR A 81 -14.03 -6.07 -5.08
N ALA A 82 -15.34 -5.98 -5.29
CA ALA A 82 -16.36 -6.41 -4.32
C ALA A 82 -17.29 -7.45 -4.95
N GLU A 83 -17.85 -8.35 -4.15
CA GLU A 83 -18.74 -9.41 -4.67
C GLU A 83 -20.06 -8.86 -5.25
N LYS A 84 -20.44 -7.63 -4.86
CA LYS A 84 -21.54 -6.79 -5.37
C LYS A 84 -21.14 -5.31 -5.19
N GLU A 85 -21.75 -4.39 -5.94
CA GLU A 85 -21.49 -2.94 -5.83
C GLU A 85 -21.67 -2.45 -4.37
N GLY A 86 -20.67 -1.75 -3.83
CA GLY A 86 -20.62 -1.34 -2.41
C GLY A 86 -20.49 -2.47 -1.36
N GLY A 87 -20.36 -3.72 -1.80
CA GLY A 87 -20.32 -4.91 -0.94
C GLY A 87 -18.98 -5.18 -0.25
N VAL A 88 -18.90 -6.38 0.32
CA VAL A 88 -17.70 -6.94 0.97
C VAL A 88 -16.59 -7.04 -0.07
N VAL A 89 -15.43 -6.49 0.27
CA VAL A 89 -14.28 -6.38 -0.65
C VAL A 89 -13.53 -7.71 -0.70
N SER A 90 -13.07 -8.15 -1.87
CA SER A 90 -12.21 -9.35 -2.05
C SER A 90 -10.78 -8.99 -2.46
N ALA A 91 -10.59 -7.80 -3.03
CA ALA A 91 -9.28 -7.28 -3.40
C ALA A 91 -9.25 -5.75 -3.32
N VAL A 92 -8.10 -5.20 -2.97
CA VAL A 92 -7.81 -3.77 -3.08
C VAL A 92 -6.47 -3.60 -3.80
N SER A 93 -6.41 -2.66 -4.74
CA SER A 93 -5.22 -2.39 -5.54
C SER A 93 -4.90 -0.89 -5.51
N LEU A 94 -3.63 -0.57 -5.29
CA LEU A 94 -3.06 0.75 -5.48
C LEU A 94 -2.19 0.72 -6.73
N THR A 95 -2.52 1.51 -7.73
CA THR A 95 -1.71 1.69 -8.94
C THR A 95 -1.13 3.10 -8.99
N GLY A 96 0.07 3.27 -9.54
CA GLY A 96 0.67 4.58 -9.69
C GLY A 96 1.93 4.57 -10.53
N LYS A 97 2.51 5.76 -10.72
CA LYS A 97 3.81 5.92 -11.39
C LYS A 97 4.97 5.93 -10.39
N LEU A 98 6.17 5.60 -10.86
CA LEU A 98 7.44 5.63 -10.13
C LEU A 98 8.53 6.42 -10.90
N ASP A 99 8.15 7.31 -11.81
CA ASP A 99 9.06 8.08 -12.69
C ASP A 99 9.80 9.24 -11.97
N SER A 100 9.52 9.49 -10.69
CA SER A 100 10.18 10.53 -9.88
C SER A 100 10.39 10.10 -8.42
N GLU A 101 11.33 10.74 -7.72
CA GLU A 101 11.56 10.50 -6.29
C GLU A 101 10.33 10.77 -5.44
N GLU A 102 9.54 11.78 -5.81
CA GLU A 102 8.29 12.12 -5.13
C GLU A 102 7.23 11.05 -5.35
N HIS A 103 7.08 10.56 -6.58
CA HIS A 103 6.15 9.48 -6.90
C HIS A 103 6.51 8.17 -6.19
N MET A 104 7.80 7.83 -6.13
CA MET A 104 8.26 6.66 -5.37
C MET A 104 7.92 6.78 -3.88
N LYS A 105 8.14 7.95 -3.26
CA LYS A 105 7.79 8.19 -1.84
C LYS A 105 6.28 8.15 -1.61
N ASN A 106 5.49 8.73 -2.51
CA ASN A 106 4.04 8.77 -2.41
C ASN A 106 3.44 7.37 -2.59
N PHE A 107 3.87 6.63 -3.60
CA PHE A 107 3.42 5.26 -3.86
C PHE A 107 3.76 4.34 -2.68
N SER A 108 5.02 4.34 -2.25
CA SER A 108 5.47 3.48 -1.15
C SER A 108 4.78 3.82 0.17
N GLY A 109 4.55 5.10 0.47
CA GLY A 109 3.78 5.52 1.63
C GLY A 109 2.30 5.13 1.57
N CYS A 110 1.66 5.26 0.40
CA CYS A 110 0.27 4.82 0.19
C CYS A 110 0.14 3.29 0.25
N ALA A 111 1.11 2.55 -0.28
CA ALA A 111 1.15 1.09 -0.19
C ALA A 111 1.27 0.62 1.25
N GLY A 112 2.12 1.29 2.06
CA GLY A 112 2.21 1.03 3.49
C GLY A 112 0.89 1.30 4.22
N ILE A 113 0.22 2.43 3.94
CA ILE A 113 -1.12 2.70 4.50
C ILE A 113 -2.08 1.57 4.11
N LEU A 114 -2.08 1.14 2.85
CA LEU A 114 -2.95 0.07 2.39
C LEU A 114 -2.68 -1.25 3.13
N MET A 115 -1.42 -1.61 3.39
CA MET A 115 -1.08 -2.80 4.19
C MET A 115 -1.75 -2.77 5.56
N VAL A 116 -1.69 -1.62 6.26
CA VAL A 116 -2.29 -1.45 7.60
C VAL A 116 -3.82 -1.36 7.55
N VAL A 117 -4.39 -0.77 6.49
CA VAL A 117 -5.84 -0.74 6.27
C VAL A 117 -6.35 -2.16 6.07
N MET A 118 -5.65 -2.98 5.30
CA MET A 118 -6.10 -4.34 5.01
C MET A 118 -5.80 -5.32 6.14
N ASP A 119 -4.78 -5.03 6.96
CA ASP A 119 -4.38 -5.84 8.10
C ASP A 119 -3.99 -4.95 9.30
N ASN A 120 -4.93 -4.76 10.21
CA ASN A 120 -4.71 -3.98 11.44
C ASN A 120 -3.96 -4.77 12.52
N ASN A 121 -3.69 -6.06 12.31
CA ASN A 121 -2.97 -6.92 13.23
C ASN A 121 -1.49 -7.12 12.85
N LEU A 122 -1.05 -6.59 11.70
CA LEU A 122 0.34 -6.60 11.28
C LEU A 122 1.22 -5.96 12.36
N ARG A 123 2.12 -6.77 12.93
CA ARG A 123 3.16 -6.29 13.83
C ARG A 123 4.26 -5.61 13.03
N GLU A 124 5.04 -4.76 13.68
CA GLU A 124 6.14 -4.02 13.06
C GLU A 124 7.16 -4.94 12.36
N GLU A 125 7.54 -6.04 13.00
CA GLU A 125 8.48 -7.03 12.45
C GLU A 125 7.92 -7.71 11.18
N GLU A 126 6.62 -7.99 11.17
CA GLU A 126 5.92 -8.61 10.04
C GLU A 126 5.80 -7.63 8.88
N LEU A 127 5.61 -6.35 9.17
CA LEU A 127 5.57 -5.29 8.18
C LEU A 127 6.93 -5.08 7.50
N ASN A 128 8.03 -5.09 8.27
CA ASN A 128 9.38 -5.02 7.71
C ASN A 128 9.67 -6.22 6.80
N THR A 129 9.32 -7.44 7.27
CA THR A 129 9.43 -8.67 6.47
C THR A 129 8.63 -8.54 5.18
N LEU A 130 7.40 -8.02 5.24
CA LEU A 130 6.52 -7.87 4.09
C LEU A 130 7.06 -6.86 3.07
N ILE A 131 7.68 -5.77 3.52
CA ILE A 131 8.35 -4.79 2.64
C ILE A 131 9.54 -5.43 1.91
N GLU A 132 10.32 -6.25 2.63
CA GLU A 132 11.49 -6.96 2.08
C GLU A 132 11.07 -8.03 1.06
N GLU A 133 10.12 -8.89 1.41
CA GLU A 133 9.62 -9.98 0.57
C GLU A 133 8.92 -9.47 -0.70
N LEU A 134 8.22 -8.35 -0.61
CA LEU A 134 7.65 -7.67 -1.79
C LEU A 134 8.71 -6.98 -2.65
N ALA A 135 9.99 -7.05 -2.27
CA ALA A 135 11.10 -6.51 -3.03
C ALA A 135 10.98 -5.00 -3.31
N PHE A 136 10.35 -4.23 -2.42
CA PHE A 136 10.35 -2.76 -2.53
C PHE A 136 11.78 -2.20 -2.57
N ALA A 137 12.73 -2.87 -1.91
CA ALA A 137 14.16 -2.51 -1.98
C ALA A 137 14.76 -2.64 -3.39
N LYS A 138 14.22 -3.53 -4.25
CA LYS A 138 14.70 -3.70 -5.64
C LYS A 138 14.28 -2.58 -6.58
N VAL A 139 13.18 -1.88 -6.26
CA VAL A 139 12.80 -0.62 -6.93
C VAL A 139 13.97 0.38 -6.84
N ALA A 140 14.60 0.41 -5.67
CA ALA A 140 15.73 1.28 -5.34
C ALA A 140 17.03 0.92 -6.08
N THR A 141 17.18 -0.32 -6.54
CA THR A 141 18.33 -0.76 -7.34
C THR A 141 18.16 -0.51 -8.84
N GLY A 142 17.04 0.10 -9.24
CA GLY A 142 16.74 0.45 -10.64
C GLY A 142 16.21 -0.72 -11.47
N GLU A 143 15.68 -1.77 -10.83
CA GLU A 143 15.09 -2.89 -11.55
C GLU A 143 13.74 -2.45 -12.16
N GLU A 144 13.63 -2.56 -13.49
CA GLU A 144 12.48 -2.07 -14.26
C GLU A 144 11.32 -3.07 -14.31
N GLU A 145 11.57 -4.34 -13.99
CA GLU A 145 10.56 -5.39 -13.91
C GLU A 145 10.65 -6.10 -12.57
N ILE A 146 9.58 -6.02 -11.77
CA ILE A 146 9.50 -6.70 -10.47
C ILE A 146 8.13 -7.37 -10.40
N HIS A 147 8.11 -8.66 -10.12
CA HIS A 147 6.88 -9.42 -9.90
C HIS A 147 7.05 -10.28 -8.66
N THR A 148 6.51 -9.82 -7.54
CA THR A 148 6.64 -10.49 -6.25
C THR A 148 5.28 -10.67 -5.61
N GLN A 149 5.17 -11.76 -4.86
CA GLN A 149 4.01 -12.02 -4.04
C GLN A 149 4.48 -12.57 -2.70
N TYR A 150 3.79 -12.17 -1.65
CA TYR A 150 3.99 -12.65 -0.30
C TYR A 150 2.65 -12.99 0.33
N GLN A 151 2.57 -14.15 0.96
CA GLN A 151 1.36 -14.59 1.65
C GLN A 151 1.55 -14.42 3.15
N HIS A 152 0.60 -13.75 3.79
CA HIS A 152 0.57 -13.61 5.24
C HIS A 152 -0.87 -13.78 5.72
N ASN A 153 -1.09 -14.68 6.67
CA ASN A 153 -2.42 -15.11 7.12
C ASN A 153 -3.28 -15.55 5.91
N GLN A 154 -4.53 -15.09 5.85
CA GLN A 154 -5.48 -15.36 4.75
C GLN A 154 -5.42 -14.28 3.65
N ARG A 155 -4.25 -13.66 3.45
CA ARG A 155 -4.05 -12.55 2.53
C ARG A 155 -2.85 -12.80 1.64
N VAL A 156 -2.99 -12.42 0.37
CA VAL A 156 -1.87 -12.38 -0.59
C VAL A 156 -1.60 -10.93 -0.95
N TYR A 157 -0.38 -10.50 -0.68
CA TYR A 157 0.17 -9.22 -1.04
C TYR A 157 0.99 -9.41 -2.31
N ARG A 158 0.74 -8.58 -3.32
CA ARG A 158 1.42 -8.64 -4.60
C ARG A 158 1.94 -7.28 -4.98
N PHE A 159 3.18 -7.21 -5.42
CA PHE A 159 3.78 -6.01 -5.97
C PHE A 159 4.29 -6.31 -7.39
N ASP A 160 3.78 -5.54 -8.34
CA ASP A 160 4.20 -5.58 -9.73
C ASP A 160 4.75 -4.21 -10.12
N ARG A 161 5.90 -4.19 -10.80
CA ARG A 161 6.46 -3.03 -11.47
C ARG A 161 6.78 -3.41 -12.91
N THR A 162 6.43 -2.53 -13.84
CA THR A 162 6.84 -2.62 -15.24
C THR A 162 7.18 -1.21 -15.74
N GLY A 163 8.47 -0.95 -15.95
CA GLY A 163 9.01 0.37 -16.24
C GLY A 163 8.71 1.35 -15.11
N ASP A 164 8.01 2.43 -15.45
CA ASP A 164 7.59 3.47 -14.52
C ASP A 164 6.23 3.19 -13.86
N SER A 165 5.54 2.11 -14.23
CA SER A 165 4.23 1.78 -13.66
C SER A 165 4.37 0.76 -12.54
N ALA A 166 3.59 0.95 -11.49
CA ALA A 166 3.54 0.04 -10.35
C ALA A 166 2.11 -0.26 -9.91
N ALA A 167 1.91 -1.48 -9.43
CA ALA A 167 0.67 -1.95 -8.83
C ALA A 167 0.99 -2.71 -7.53
N PHE A 168 0.33 -2.33 -6.45
CA PHE A 168 0.36 -3.04 -5.18
C PHE A 168 -1.04 -3.52 -4.85
N THR A 169 -1.23 -4.83 -4.75
CA THR A 169 -2.54 -5.45 -4.58
C THR A 169 -2.57 -6.32 -3.35
N VAL A 170 -3.64 -6.24 -2.57
CA VAL A 170 -3.93 -7.13 -1.44
C VAL A 170 -5.21 -7.87 -1.75
N THR A 171 -5.15 -9.20 -1.74
CA THR A 171 -6.30 -10.08 -2.03
C THR A 171 -6.59 -11.00 -0.85
N ALA A 172 -7.87 -11.25 -0.62
CA ALA A 172 -8.32 -12.27 0.32
C ALA A 172 -8.12 -13.67 -0.29
N GLN A 173 -7.66 -14.61 0.51
CA GLN A 173 -7.48 -16.00 0.09
C GLN A 173 -8.74 -16.82 0.38
N LYS A 174 -9.14 -17.65 -0.58
CA LYS A 174 -10.26 -18.59 -0.47
C LYS A 174 -9.90 -19.83 0.34
#